data_AF-A0A8E1C1P6-F1
#
_entry.id   AF-A0A8E1C1P6-F1
#
_cell.length_a   1.000
_cell.length_b   1.000
_cell.length_c   1.000
_cell.angle_alpha   90.00
_cell.angle_beta   90.00
_cell.angle_gamma   90.00
#
_symmetry.space_group_name_H-M   'P 1'
#
loop_
_entity.id
_entity.type
_entity.pdbx_description
1 polymer ?
#
loop_
_entity_poly.entity_id
_entity_poly.type
_entity_poly.pdbx_seq_one_letter_code
_entity_poly.pdbx_strand_id
1 'polypeptide(L)'
;MDRLEEAFSALVAHIDKHGHKGPLNGYDVIAVELGMNMEDQSDGSDIDQTFEMVDDSGTIAFSYFLEPSFSDDQPVKESYRLTLTRTGAASIEREWEYLDRKLNKNEPLPKAA
;
A
#
# COMPACT_ATOMS: atom_id res chain seq x y z
N MET A 1 -10.30 11.94 -14.19
CA MET A 1 -9.68 12.22 -12.89
C MET A 1 -8.23 11.77 -13.05
N ASP A 2 -7.30 12.18 -12.18
CA ASP A 2 -5.89 11.86 -12.40
C ASP A 2 -5.64 10.36 -12.20
N ARG A 3 -4.84 9.71 -13.07
CA ARG A 3 -4.66 8.24 -13.06
C ARG A 3 -4.05 7.76 -11.75
N LEU A 4 -3.11 8.53 -11.20
CA LEU A 4 -2.49 8.19 -9.92
C LEU A 4 -3.49 8.31 -8.75
N GLU A 5 -4.36 9.32 -8.75
CA GLU A 5 -5.43 9.47 -7.74
C GLU A 5 -6.49 8.38 -7.85
N GLU A 6 -6.85 7.99 -9.07
CA GLU A 6 -7.79 6.90 -9.33
C GLU A 6 -7.22 5.59 -8.78
N ALA A 7 -5.95 5.29 -9.07
CA ALA A 7 -5.25 4.13 -8.52
C ALA A 7 -5.17 4.19 -6.99
N PHE A 8 -4.81 5.36 -6.43
CA PHE A 8 -4.73 5.55 -4.98
C PHE A 8 -6.06 5.27 -4.30
N SER A 9 -7.12 5.90 -4.80
CA SER A 9 -8.46 5.77 -4.23
C SER A 9 -9.02 4.36 -4.38
N ALA A 10 -8.75 3.69 -5.51
CA ALA A 10 -9.18 2.31 -5.75
C ALA A 10 -8.52 1.32 -4.78
N LEU A 11 -7.20 1.42 -4.58
CA LEU A 11 -6.46 0.57 -3.65
C LEU A 11 -6.90 0.80 -2.21
N VAL A 12 -7.02 2.06 -1.77
CA VAL A 12 -7.53 2.37 -0.43
C VAL A 12 -8.93 1.79 -0.22
N ALA A 13 -9.86 2.02 -1.15
CA ALA A 13 -11.23 1.52 -1.03
C ALA A 13 -11.28 -0.02 -0.99
N HIS A 14 -10.41 -0.69 -1.76
CA HIS A 14 -10.31 -2.14 -1.78
C HIS A 14 -9.79 -2.68 -0.45
N ILE A 15 -8.69 -2.12 0.07
CA ILE A 15 -8.08 -2.57 1.32
C ILE A 15 -8.97 -2.20 2.52
N ASP A 16 -9.63 -1.05 2.54
CA ASP A 16 -10.61 -0.72 3.59
C ASP A 16 -11.76 -1.76 3.66
N LYS A 17 -12.15 -2.30 2.50
CA LYS A 17 -13.22 -3.31 2.41
C LYS A 17 -12.75 -4.73 2.70
N HIS A 18 -11.49 -5.06 2.37
CA HIS A 18 -11.00 -6.44 2.33
C HIS A 18 -9.75 -6.72 3.17
N GLY A 19 -9.13 -5.70 3.78
CA GLY A 19 -7.84 -5.74 4.47
C GLY A 19 -7.77 -6.66 5.69
N HIS A 20 -8.89 -7.22 6.14
CA HIS A 20 -8.92 -8.27 7.17
C HIS A 20 -8.67 -9.69 6.63
N LYS A 21 -8.52 -9.86 5.30
CA LYS A 21 -8.37 -11.17 4.66
C LYS A 21 -6.93 -11.57 4.37
N GLY A 22 -5.93 -10.79 4.79
CA GLY A 22 -4.54 -11.11 4.49
C GLY A 22 -4.24 -11.06 2.99
N PRO A 23 -3.34 -11.92 2.50
CA PRO A 23 -2.95 -11.95 1.07
C PRO A 23 -4.09 -12.43 0.16
N LEU A 24 -5.17 -12.98 0.73
CA LEU A 24 -6.37 -13.39 -0.01
C LEU A 24 -7.33 -12.24 -0.29
N ASN A 25 -6.94 -10.99 0.03
CA ASN A 25 -7.79 -9.85 -0.19
C ASN A 25 -7.85 -9.42 -1.68
N GLY A 26 -6.91 -9.87 -2.52
CA GLY A 26 -6.86 -9.58 -3.96
C GLY A 26 -6.27 -8.21 -4.34
N TYR A 27 -5.51 -7.56 -3.45
CA TYR A 27 -4.86 -6.27 -3.71
C TYR A 27 -3.93 -6.33 -4.92
N ASP A 28 -3.29 -7.48 -5.14
CA ASP A 28 -2.31 -7.75 -6.18
C ASP A 28 -2.97 -7.71 -7.55
N VAL A 29 -4.15 -8.32 -7.67
CA VAL A 29 -4.97 -8.27 -8.88
C VAL A 29 -5.34 -6.82 -9.21
N ILE A 30 -5.81 -6.06 -8.22
CA ILE A 30 -6.18 -4.65 -8.42
C ILE A 30 -4.96 -3.81 -8.83
N ALA A 31 -3.82 -3.96 -8.16
CA ALA A 31 -2.60 -3.22 -8.47
C ALA A 31 -2.10 -3.52 -9.90
N VAL A 32 -2.12 -4.78 -10.33
CA VAL A 32 -1.76 -5.19 -11.69
C VAL A 32 -2.75 -4.66 -12.73
N GLU A 33 -4.06 -4.70 -12.45
CA GLU A 33 -5.09 -4.14 -13.33
C GLU A 33 -4.97 -2.62 -13.51
N LEU A 34 -4.50 -1.90 -12.49
CA LEU A 34 -4.18 -0.48 -12.57
C LEU A 34 -2.90 -0.19 -13.39
N GLY A 35 -2.15 -1.24 -13.74
CA GLY A 35 -0.91 -1.18 -14.50
C GLY A 35 0.31 -0.89 -13.64
N MET A 36 0.28 -1.23 -12.34
CA MET A 36 1.44 -1.15 -11.47
C MET A 36 2.39 -2.32 -11.71
N ASN A 37 3.68 -2.06 -11.68
CA ASN A 37 4.72 -3.09 -11.72
C ASN A 37 4.93 -3.66 -10.32
N MET A 38 5.05 -4.98 -10.20
CA MET A 38 5.26 -5.66 -8.93
C MET A 38 6.73 -6.07 -8.76
N GLU A 39 7.26 -5.81 -7.57
CA GLU A 39 8.49 -6.39 -7.04
C GLU A 39 8.14 -7.26 -5.83
N ASP A 40 8.66 -8.49 -5.82
CA ASP A 40 8.42 -9.47 -4.76
C ASP A 40 9.75 -9.78 -4.07
N GLN A 41 9.84 -9.42 -2.79
CA GLN A 41 10.99 -9.63 -1.90
C GLN A 41 10.67 -10.66 -0.80
N SER A 42 9.57 -11.41 -0.96
CA SER A 42 9.14 -12.43 0.00
C SER A 42 10.25 -13.47 0.26
N ASP A 43 10.51 -13.76 1.53
CA ASP A 43 11.47 -14.77 1.96
C ASP A 43 10.85 -15.74 2.97
N GLY A 44 11.12 -17.02 2.78
CA GLY A 44 10.56 -18.10 3.60
C GLY A 44 9.03 -18.07 3.65
N SER A 45 8.51 -17.61 4.78
CA SER A 45 7.07 -17.52 5.08
C SER A 45 6.50 -16.12 5.00
N ASP A 46 7.37 -15.12 4.92
CA ASP A 46 7.02 -13.73 5.00
C ASP A 46 6.64 -13.27 3.59
N ILE A 47 5.63 -12.40 3.51
CA ILE A 47 5.24 -11.78 2.25
C ILE A 47 5.71 -10.34 2.30
N ASP A 48 6.56 -9.95 1.36
CA ASP A 48 7.01 -8.57 1.17
C ASP A 48 6.88 -8.23 -0.32
N GLN A 49 5.84 -7.46 -0.63
CA GLN A 49 5.49 -7.13 -2.01
C GLN A 49 5.32 -5.63 -2.16
N THR A 50 5.96 -5.08 -3.18
CA THR A 50 5.85 -3.67 -3.54
C THR A 50 5.33 -3.54 -4.97
N PHE A 51 4.41 -2.61 -5.17
CA PHE A 51 3.83 -2.27 -6.45
C PHE A 51 4.08 -0.80 -6.72
N GLU A 52 4.48 -0.47 -7.94
CA GLU A 52 4.77 0.91 -8.33
C GLU A 52 4.17 1.24 -9.71
N MET A 53 3.56 2.41 -9.82
CA MET A 53 3.23 3.02 -11.10
C MET A 53 3.82 4.43 -11.16
N VAL A 54 4.51 4.70 -12.25
CA VAL A 54 5.10 6.00 -12.58
C VAL A 54 4.43 6.53 -13.84
N ASP A 55 4.05 7.80 -13.81
CA ASP A 55 3.60 8.54 -14.99
C ASP A 55 4.18 9.97 -15.00
N ASP A 56 3.79 10.78 -15.98
CA ASP A 56 4.30 12.15 -16.11
C ASP A 56 3.91 13.06 -14.92
N SER A 57 2.84 12.71 -14.20
CA SER A 57 2.30 13.46 -13.07
C SER A 57 2.89 13.06 -11.72
N GLY A 58 3.60 11.93 -11.65
CA GLY A 58 4.32 11.48 -10.46
C GLY A 58 4.41 9.96 -10.31
N THR A 59 4.40 9.51 -9.06
CA THR A 59 4.56 8.11 -8.68
C THR A 59 3.55 7.73 -7.60
N ILE A 60 2.92 6.57 -7.77
CA ILE A 60 2.20 5.86 -6.71
C ILE A 60 2.95 4.58 -6.36
N ALA A 61 3.21 4.38 -5.08
CA ALA A 61 3.84 3.19 -4.54
C ALA A 61 2.96 2.55 -3.47
N PHE A 62 2.75 1.25 -3.57
CA PHE A 62 1.97 0.43 -2.67
C PHE A 62 2.84 -0.71 -2.13
N SER A 63 2.92 -0.86 -0.81
CA SER A 63 3.67 -1.94 -0.17
C SER A 63 2.73 -2.76 0.71
N TYR A 64 2.89 -4.09 0.64
CA TYR A 64 2.24 -5.05 1.50
C TYR A 64 3.29 -5.88 2.22
N PHE A 65 3.13 -6.00 3.53
CA PHE A 65 3.99 -6.83 4.36
C PHE A 65 3.15 -7.73 5.27
N LEU A 66 3.51 -9.02 5.32
CA LEU A 66 2.95 -10.01 6.22
C LEU A 66 4.07 -10.83 6.84
N GLU A 67 4.22 -10.71 8.15
CA GLU A 67 5.05 -11.61 8.96
C GLU A 67 4.12 -12.57 9.70
N PRO A 68 4.03 -13.84 9.29
CA PRO A 68 3.24 -14.83 9.99
C PRO A 68 3.85 -15.10 11.37
N SER A 69 2.96 -15.31 12.34
CA SER A 69 3.39 -15.77 13.66
C SER A 69 3.43 -17.30 13.70
N PHE A 70 4.54 -17.83 14.19
CA PHE A 70 4.74 -19.27 14.43
C PHE A 70 4.47 -19.70 15.87
N SER A 71 4.05 -18.77 16.72
CA SER A 71 3.75 -18.99 18.14
C SER A 71 2.39 -18.40 18.47
N ASP A 72 1.59 -19.11 19.26
CA ASP A 72 0.30 -18.61 19.76
C ASP A 72 0.43 -17.29 20.55
N ASP A 73 1.64 -16.98 21.05
CA ASP A 73 1.94 -15.78 21.83
C ASP A 73 2.43 -14.57 20.99
N GLN A 74 2.68 -14.74 19.69
CA GLN A 74 3.14 -13.64 18.82
C GLN A 74 2.00 -13.19 17.89
N PRO A 75 1.73 -11.87 17.77
CA PRO A 75 0.73 -11.37 16.84
C PRO A 75 1.24 -11.49 15.40
N VAL A 76 0.36 -11.86 14.46
CA VAL A 76 0.61 -11.71 13.02
C VAL A 76 0.76 -10.23 12.72
N LYS A 77 1.89 -9.83 12.14
CA LYS A 77 2.07 -8.45 11.67
C LYS A 77 1.64 -8.37 10.23
N GLU A 78 0.69 -7.48 9.97
CA GLU A 78 0.14 -7.26 8.65
C GLU A 78 0.06 -5.75 8.44
N SER A 79 0.74 -5.28 7.40
CA SER A 79 0.74 -3.87 7.05
C SER A 79 0.54 -3.62 5.56
N TYR A 80 -0.13 -2.52 5.28
CA TYR A 80 -0.30 -1.95 3.96
C TYR A 80 0.13 -0.49 4.03
N ARG A 81 0.89 -0.04 3.04
CA ARG A 81 1.28 1.35 2.89
C ARG A 81 1.08 1.78 1.46
N LEU A 82 0.47 2.95 1.28
CA LEU A 82 0.24 3.56 -0.02
C LEU A 82 0.74 4.99 0.03
N THR A 83 1.55 5.37 -0.95
CA THR A 83 2.09 6.73 -1.07
C THR A 83 1.87 7.25 -2.47
N LEU A 84 1.51 8.53 -2.57
CA LEU A 84 1.42 9.26 -3.83
C LEU A 84 2.35 10.48 -3.74
N THR A 85 3.24 10.59 -4.71
CA THR A 85 4.20 11.67 -4.84
C THR A 85 4.02 12.32 -6.21
N ARG A 86 3.84 13.64 -6.27
CA ARG A 86 3.69 14.38 -7.52
C ARG A 86 5.03 14.80 -8.11
N THR A 87 5.09 14.87 -9.44
CA THR A 87 6.22 15.45 -10.16
C THR A 87 6.48 16.88 -9.66
N GLY A 88 7.70 17.15 -9.22
CA GLY A 88 8.11 18.46 -8.69
C GLY A 88 7.79 18.69 -7.21
N ALA A 89 7.15 17.74 -6.52
CA ALA A 89 7.02 17.77 -5.07
C ALA A 89 8.31 17.26 -4.40
N ALA A 90 8.73 17.92 -3.32
CA ALA A 90 9.89 17.50 -2.52
C ALA A 90 9.55 16.40 -1.49
N SER A 91 8.27 16.06 -1.34
CA SER A 91 7.76 15.14 -0.33
C SER A 91 6.53 14.37 -0.83
N ILE A 92 6.21 13.27 -0.14
CA ILE A 92 4.97 12.52 -0.30
C ILE A 92 3.78 13.49 -0.12
N GLU A 93 2.89 13.54 -1.10
CA GLU A 93 1.71 14.40 -1.05
C GLU A 93 0.59 13.76 -0.23
N ARG A 94 0.45 12.43 -0.39
CA ARG A 94 -0.60 11.63 0.21
C ARG A 94 -0.03 10.30 0.68
N GLU A 95 -0.38 9.92 1.90
CA GLU A 95 0.04 8.68 2.52
C GLU A 95 -1.16 8.01 3.16
N TRP A 96 -1.25 6.69 3.01
CA TRP A 96 -2.26 5.90 3.68
C TRP A 96 -1.58 4.66 4.24
N GLU A 97 -1.86 4.37 5.51
CA GLU A 97 -1.26 3.25 6.22
C GLU A 97 -2.32 2.44 6.95
N TYR A 98 -2.16 1.13 6.90
CA TYR A 98 -2.91 0.19 7.71
C TYR A 98 -1.90 -0.72 8.38
N LEU A 99 -1.82 -0.63 9.71
CA LEU A 99 -0.80 -1.31 10.51
C LEU A 99 -1.49 -2.21 11.53
N ASP A 100 -1.06 -3.47 11.62
CA ASP A 100 -1.54 -4.44 12.61
C ASP A 100 -3.07 -4.50 12.69
N ARG A 101 -3.73 -4.53 11.53
CA ARG A 101 -5.19 -4.56 11.38
C ARG A 101 -5.91 -3.31 11.86
N LYS A 102 -5.20 -2.18 11.99
CA LYS A 102 -5.75 -0.88 12.35
C LYS A 102 -5.42 0.14 11.28
N LEU A 103 -6.44 0.85 10.84
CA LEU A 103 -6.27 1.98 9.94
C LEU A 103 -5.51 3.10 10.66
N ASN A 104 -4.31 3.41 10.18
CA ASN A 104 -3.54 4.55 10.63
C ASN A 104 -3.78 5.68 9.62
N LYS A 105 -4.84 6.48 9.84
CA LYS A 105 -5.19 7.58 8.94
C LYS A 105 -4.12 8.67 9.00
N ASN A 106 -3.18 8.64 8.07
CA ASN A 106 -2.23 9.72 7.82
C ASN A 106 -2.66 10.57 6.62
N GLU A 107 -3.79 11.29 6.68
CA GLU A 107 -3.99 12.41 5.73
C GLU A 107 -4.57 13.69 6.33
N PRO A 108 -4.02 14.86 5.95
CA PRO A 108 -2.78 15.08 5.17
C PRO A 108 -1.55 15.06 6.10
N LEU A 109 -0.37 14.67 5.58
CA LEU A 109 0.90 14.98 6.24
C LEU A 109 0.99 16.50 6.45
N PRO A 110 1.40 16.99 7.64
CA PRO A 110 1.57 18.42 7.86
C PRO A 110 2.57 18.95 6.83
N LYS A 111 2.18 19.99 6.08
CA LYS A 111 3.08 20.71 5.18
C LYS A 111 4.38 21.00 5.95
N ALA A 112 5.51 20.51 5.44
CA ALA A 112 6.81 20.89 5.97
C ALA A 112 6.91 22.42 5.91
N ALA A 113 7.12 23.04 7.08
CA ALA A 113 7.27 24.49 7.25
C ALA A 113 8.65 24.97 6.78
#